data_AF-A0A939K7E2-F1
#
_entry.id   AF-A0A939K7E2-F1
#
_cell.length_a   1.000
_cell.length_b   1.000
_cell.length_c   1.000
_cell.angle_alpha   90.00
_cell.angle_beta   90.00
_cell.angle_gamma   90.00
#
_symmetry.space_group_name_H-M   'P 1'
#
loop_
_entity.id
_entity.type
_entity.pdbx_description
1 polymer ?
#
loop_
_entity_poly.entity_id
_entity_poly.type
_entity_poly.pdbx_seq_one_letter_code
_entity_poly.pdbx_strand_id
1 'polypeptide(L)' 'MYFQEQPDIVLVYVSDMMDGRQRQRSLLFDRWFREFGEGYTKLDYTDNTYTYCGMIFREGHSYTADLQEAVDLYVQDKEA' A
#
# COMPACT_ATOMS: atom_id res chain seq x y z
N MET A 1 14.13 13.67 4.52
CA MET A 1 12.91 13.31 3.74
C MET A 1 11.91 12.78 4.74
N TYR A 2 10.65 13.24 4.74
CA TYR A 2 9.68 12.99 5.83
C TYR A 2 9.59 11.52 6.30
N PHE A 3 9.64 10.56 5.36
CA PHE A 3 9.66 9.12 5.65
C PHE A 3 10.95 8.60 6.35
N GLN A 4 12.09 9.24 6.13
CA GLN A 4 13.35 8.89 6.80
C GLN A 4 13.40 9.42 8.24
N GLU A 5 12.67 10.50 8.53
CA GLU A 5 12.68 11.18 9.83
C GLU A 5 11.65 10.57 10.80
N GLN A 6 10.67 9.82 10.30
CA GLN A 6 9.63 9.17 11.08
C GLN A 6 9.47 7.71 10.62
N PRO A 7 10.10 6.75 11.32
CA PRO A 7 10.13 5.35 10.91
C PRO A 7 8.78 4.63 10.99
N ASP A 8 7.84 5.18 11.77
CA ASP A 8 6.51 4.62 11.99
C ASP A 8 5.45 5.11 10.99
N ILE A 9 5.88 5.87 9.98
CA ILE A 9 4.96 6.30 8.92
C ILE A 9 4.63 5.10 8.04
N VAL A 10 3.33 4.92 7.84
CA VAL A 10 2.76 4.02 6.86
C VAL A 10 2.09 4.85 5.77
N LEU A 11 2.50 4.65 4.53
CA LEU A 11 1.79 5.20 3.39
C LEU A 11 0.70 4.22 2.96
N VAL A 12 -0.56 4.66 3.02
CA VAL A 12 -1.70 3.88 2.55
C VAL A 12 -2.30 4.54 1.34
N TYR A 13 -2.66 3.74 0.35
CA TYR A 13 -3.32 4.19 -0.85
C TYR A 13 -4.48 3.26 -1.20
N VAL A 14 -5.68 3.80 -1.30
CA VAL A 14 -6.88 3.06 -1.69
C VAL A 14 -7.56 3.80 -2.83
N SER A 15 -7.95 3.10 -3.89
CA SER A 15 -8.69 3.70 -4.99
C SER A 15 -9.62 2.76 -5.72
N ASP A 16 -10.74 3.33 -6.16
CA ASP A 16 -11.63 2.74 -7.13
C ASP A 16 -11.01 2.78 -8.55
N MET A 17 -11.13 1.69 -9.31
CA MET A 17 -10.61 1.48 -10.66
C MET A 17 -11.56 1.97 -11.77
N MET A 18 -12.77 2.42 -11.42
CA MET A 18 -13.83 2.83 -12.34
C MET A 18 -13.47 4.00 -13.28
N ASP A 19 -12.50 4.85 -12.92
CA ASP A 19 -12.20 6.08 -13.67
C ASP A 19 -11.04 5.96 -14.68
N GLY A 20 -10.47 4.75 -14.83
CA GLY A 20 -9.38 4.47 -15.79
C GLY A 20 -8.03 5.12 -15.43
N ARG A 21 -7.92 5.83 -14.30
CA ARG A 21 -6.66 6.45 -13.85
C ARG A 21 -5.81 5.51 -13.00
N GLN A 22 -6.30 4.30 -12.70
CA GLN A 22 -5.60 3.31 -11.88
C GLN A 22 -4.19 3.02 -12.41
N ARG A 23 -4.00 2.92 -13.73
CA ARG A 23 -2.67 2.72 -14.32
C ARG A 23 -1.68 3.82 -13.93
N GLN A 24 -2.10 5.08 -13.97
CA GLN A 24 -1.24 6.22 -13.59
C GLN A 24 -0.94 6.22 -12.09
N ARG A 25 -1.92 5.81 -11.27
CA ARG A 25 -1.79 5.83 -9.81
C ARG A 25 -0.97 4.65 -9.29
N SER A 26 -1.16 3.45 -9.84
CA SER A 26 -0.26 2.30 -9.65
C SER A 26 1.17 2.67 -10.05
N LEU A 27 1.36 3.32 -11.22
CA LEU A 27 2.68 3.79 -11.65
C LEU A 27 3.32 4.77 -10.67
N LEU A 28 2.55 5.70 -10.08
CA LEU A 28 3.07 6.63 -9.08
C LEU A 28 3.44 5.91 -7.78
N PHE A 29 2.60 4.99 -7.32
CA PHE A 29 2.83 4.22 -6.10
C PHE A 29 4.03 3.26 -6.24
N ASP A 30 4.13 2.58 -7.38
CA ASP A 30 5.28 1.74 -7.76
C ASP A 30 6.56 2.56 -7.91
N ARG A 31 6.46 3.77 -8.47
CA ARG A 31 7.60 4.68 -8.61
C ARG A 31 8.12 5.11 -7.25
N TRP A 32 7.25 5.50 -6.33
CA TRP A 32 7.66 5.81 -4.96
C TRP A 32 8.32 4.61 -4.28
N PHE A 33 7.76 3.41 -4.43
CA PHE A 33 8.42 2.23 -3.88
C PHE A 33 9.77 1.96 -4.54
N ARG A 34 9.95 2.13 -5.85
CA ARG A 34 11.26 1.94 -6.48
C ARG A 34 12.29 3.00 -6.08
N GLU A 35 11.87 4.25 -5.94
CA GLU A 35 12.78 5.34 -5.59
C GLU A 35 13.26 5.24 -4.13
N PHE A 36 12.49 4.60 -3.24
CA PHE A 36 12.79 4.52 -1.81
C PHE A 36 12.89 3.10 -1.24
N GLY A 37 12.70 2.07 -2.07
CA GLY A 37 12.36 0.71 -1.62
C GLY A 37 13.40 -0.04 -0.83
N GLU A 38 14.66 0.41 -0.82
CA GLU A 38 15.67 -0.16 0.05
C GLU A 38 15.31 0.14 1.52
N GLY A 39 14.99 -0.91 2.28
CA GLY A 39 14.54 -0.80 3.66
C GLY A 39 13.04 -0.54 3.83
N TYR A 40 12.22 -0.76 2.80
CA TYR A 40 10.76 -0.64 2.87
C TYR A 40 10.06 -1.89 2.33
N THR A 41 8.94 -2.24 2.96
CA THR A 41 8.02 -3.29 2.55
C THR A 41 6.81 -2.66 1.86
N LYS A 42 6.31 -3.33 0.81
CA LYS A 42 5.09 -2.98 0.11
C LYS A 42 4.09 -4.13 0.18
N LEU A 43 2.86 -3.84 0.58
CA LEU A 43 1.71 -4.75 0.49
C LEU A 43 0.74 -4.21 -0.54
N ASP A 44 0.33 -5.05 -1.48
CA ASP A 44 -0.61 -4.69 -2.54
C ASP A 44 -1.78 -5.67 -2.57
N TYR A 45 -2.97 -5.14 -2.74
CA TYR A 45 -4.19 -5.86 -3.05
C TYR A 45 -4.92 -5.19 -4.20
N THR A 46 -5.37 -6.00 -5.16
CA THR A 46 -6.27 -5.56 -6.22
C THR A 46 -7.40 -6.57 -6.29
N ASP A 47 -8.65 -6.12 -6.13
CA ASP A 47 -9.78 -6.99 -6.43
C ASP A 47 -9.95 -7.11 -7.96
N ASN A 48 -10.61 -8.18 -8.41
CA ASN A 48 -10.79 -8.46 -9.84
C ASN A 48 -11.73 -7.47 -10.56
N THR A 49 -12.25 -6.45 -9.88
CA THR A 49 -13.41 -5.70 -10.33
C THR A 49 -13.17 -4.20 -10.31
N TYR A 50 -12.97 -3.58 -9.14
CA TYR A 50 -13.01 -2.13 -8.97
C TYR A 50 -12.08 -1.55 -7.90
N THR A 51 -11.30 -2.30 -7.13
CA THR A 51 -10.54 -1.70 -6.02
C THR A 51 -9.07 -2.08 -5.99
N TYR A 52 -8.21 -1.09 -5.79
CA TYR A 52 -6.80 -1.27 -5.43
C TYR A 52 -6.53 -0.71 -4.04
N CYS A 53 -5.79 -1.46 -3.23
CA CYS A 53 -5.24 -1.03 -1.95
C CYS A 53 -3.73 -1.33 -1.94
N GLY A 54 -2.92 -0.34 -1.63
CA GLY A 54 -1.48 -0.46 -1.49
C GLY A 54 -1.02 0.15 -0.18
N MET A 55 -0.01 -0.45 0.43
CA MET A 55 0.61 0.02 1.66
C MET A 55 2.12 -0.05 1.53
N ILE A 56 2.83 1.00 1.97
CA ILE A 56 4.29 1.03 2.03
C ILE A 56 4.70 1.45 3.44
N PHE A 57 5.60 0.69 4.06
CA PHE A 57 6.15 0.95 5.40
C PHE A 57 7.59 0.46 5.50
N ARG A 58 8.32 0.89 6.52
CA ARG A 58 9.73 0.51 6.70
C ARG A 58 9.88 -0.97 7.06
N GLU A 59 10.93 -1.63 6.59
CA GLU A 59 11.29 -2.97 7.07
C GLU A 59 11.54 -2.95 8.60
N GLY A 60 11.02 -3.96 9.30
CA GLY A 60 11.11 -4.03 10.77
C GLY A 60 10.18 -3.04 11.50
N HIS A 61 9.17 -2.49 10.83
CA HIS A 61 8.15 -1.64 11.45
C HIS A 61 7.50 -2.34 12.64
N SER A 62 7.33 -1.62 13.76
CA SER A 62 6.85 -2.20 15.02
C SER A 62 5.46 -2.83 14.93
N TYR A 63 4.65 -2.37 13.99
CA TYR A 63 3.28 -2.84 13.76
C TYR A 63 3.14 -3.73 12.52
N THR A 64 4.22 -4.36 12.04
CA THR A 64 4.18 -5.15 10.79
C THR A 64 3.04 -6.19 10.78
N ALA A 65 2.82 -6.88 11.90
CA ALA A 65 1.74 -7.87 12.01
C ALA A 65 0.35 -7.24 11.91
N ASP A 66 0.11 -6.13 12.64
CA ASP A 66 -1.17 -5.43 12.63
C ASP A 66 -1.48 -4.80 11.27
N LEU A 67 -0.44 -4.33 10.56
CA LEU A 67 -0.57 -3.79 9.20
C LEU A 67 -0.96 -4.87 8.20
N GLN A 68 -0.38 -6.08 8.30
CA GLN A 68 -0.79 -7.20 7.47
C GLN A 68 -2.23 -7.61 7.77
N GLU A 69 -2.60 -7.73 9.05
CA GLU A 69 -3.97 -8.05 9.45
C GLU A 69 -4.98 -7.01 8.94
N ALA A 70 -4.65 -5.71 8.98
CA ALA A 70 -5.51 -4.66 8.47
C ALA A 70 -5.75 -4.79 6.95
N VAL A 71 -4.73 -5.18 6.18
CA VAL A 71 -4.90 -5.48 4.75
C VAL A 71 -5.75 -6.72 4.56
N ASP A 72 -5.49 -7.80 5.29
CA ASP A 72 -6.24 -9.06 5.17
C ASP A 72 -7.73 -8.88 5.49
N LEU A 73 -8.06 -8.11 6.53
CA LEU A 73 -9.44 -7.74 6.88
C LEU A 73 -10.11 -6.91 5.78
N TYR A 74 -9.37 -5.97 5.20
CA TYR A 74 -9.85 -5.17 4.08
C TYR A 74 -10.15 -6.03 2.86
N VAL A 75 -9.30 -7.03 2.57
CA VAL A 75 -9.52 -8.01 1.50
C VAL A 75 -10.78 -8.83 1.76
N GLN A 76 -10.91 -9.38 2.96
CA GLN A 76 -12.07 -10.19 3.34
C GLN A 76 -13.39 -9.41 3.21
N ASP A 77 -13.43 -8.14 3.62
CA ASP A 77 -14.61 -7.28 3.48
C ASP A 77 -15.01 -7.04 2.01
N LYS A 78 -14.04 -7.01 1.09
CA LYS A 78 -14.29 -6.76 -0.33
C LYS A 78 -14.70 -8.02 -1.10
N GLU A 79 -14.38 -9.19 -0.57
CA GLU A 79 -14.71 -10.50 -1.17
C GLU A 79 -15.99 -11.14 -0.60
N ALA A 80 -16.50 -10.63 0.53
CA ALA A 80 -17.73 -11.08 1.20
C ALA A 80 -19.01 -10.48 0.58
#